data_AF-A0A9P7JA68-F1
#
_entry.id   AF-A0A9P7JA68-F1
#
_cell.length_a   1.000
_cell.length_b   1.000
_cell.length_c   1.000
_cell.angle_alpha   90.00
_cell.angle_beta   90.00
_cell.angle_gamma   90.00
#
_symmetry.space_group_name_H-M   'P 1'
#
loop_
_entity.id
_entity.type
_entity.pdbx_description
1 polymer ?
#
loop_
_entity_poly.entity_id
_entity_poly.type
_entity_poly.pdbx_seq_one_letter_code
_entity_poly.pdbx_strand_id
1 'polypeptide(L)'
;MLQKTRGVNSWNAFVKARLKDENEGQCRGDRTKLTAFIAENKATLLQDYCKLTFAEKQAYNVCVLKDRQEKNCTAHSNPKAVKHDVNAAFTFMDCEVCRNTTTNTTEIYPQWMALHACTGLEGFYVAVCGGIEDLAEPKIFFTEKSQKFVWDVLGIEPQHLGLKLEAFMISKLDEHVTLNRQQPLNKLISECRELIQDNLEFILMEKNMSGKVKMNYTNYEHAIVERHGVELTKWPLPGG
;
A
#
# COMPACT_ATOMS: atom_id res chain seq x y z
N MET A 1 -13.90 16.78 14.59
CA MET A 1 -14.02 16.24 15.98
C MET A 1 -14.45 14.79 15.89
N LEU A 2 -13.55 13.84 16.16
CA LEU A 2 -13.92 12.43 16.29
C LEU A 2 -14.94 12.31 17.43
N GLN A 3 -16.16 11.85 17.12
CA GLN A 3 -17.14 11.54 18.14
C GLN A 3 -16.55 10.45 19.03
N LYS A 4 -16.18 10.83 20.26
CA LYS A 4 -15.72 9.90 21.29
C LYS A 4 -16.82 8.86 21.46
N THR A 5 -16.60 7.65 20.96
CA THR A 5 -17.59 6.58 21.06
C THR A 5 -17.87 6.34 22.54
N ARG A 6 -19.15 6.38 22.91
CA ARG A 6 -19.55 6.18 24.31
C ARG A 6 -19.02 4.81 24.77
N GLY A 7 -18.35 4.82 25.93
CA GLY A 7 -17.81 3.61 26.56
C GLY A 7 -18.88 2.51 26.69
N VAL A 8 -18.45 1.25 26.58
CA VAL A 8 -19.36 0.10 26.69
C VAL A 8 -19.85 0.02 28.13
N ASN A 9 -21.16 0.08 28.31
CA ASN A 9 -21.79 -0.15 29.61
C ASN A 9 -21.96 -1.66 29.80
N SER A 10 -21.35 -2.21 30.86
CA SER A 10 -21.38 -3.64 31.17
C SER A 10 -22.77 -4.18 31.47
N TRP A 11 -23.67 -3.35 32.01
CA TRP A 11 -25.09 -3.72 32.16
C TRP A 11 -25.74 -3.95 30.80
N ASN A 12 -25.53 -3.04 29.85
CA ASN A 12 -26.09 -3.17 28.50
C ASN A 12 -25.50 -4.36 27.74
N ALA A 13 -24.21 -4.66 27.97
CA ALA A 13 -23.55 -5.81 27.39
C ALA A 13 -24.15 -7.13 27.92
N PHE A 14 -24.33 -7.22 29.24
CA PHE A 14 -24.97 -8.36 29.91
C PHE A 14 -26.40 -8.59 29.43
N VAL A 15 -27.23 -7.56 29.42
CA VAL A 15 -28.65 -7.68 29.00
C VAL A 15 -28.75 -8.11 27.53
N LYS A 16 -27.87 -7.62 26.66
CA LYS A 16 -27.84 -8.03 25.25
C LYS A 16 -27.40 -9.48 25.07
N ALA A 17 -26.46 -9.96 25.87
CA ALA A 17 -26.07 -11.36 25.86
C ALA A 17 -27.24 -12.26 26.26
N ARG A 18 -27.90 -11.96 27.39
CA ARG A 18 -29.08 -12.70 27.84
C ARG A 18 -30.24 -12.69 26.84
N LEU A 19 -30.48 -11.55 26.20
CA LEU A 19 -31.48 -11.45 25.13
C LEU A 19 -31.10 -12.30 23.90
N LYS A 20 -29.80 -12.44 23.61
CA LYS A 20 -29.33 -13.27 22.50
C LYS A 20 -29.57 -14.74 22.80
N ASP A 21 -29.28 -15.17 24.03
CA ASP A 21 -29.51 -16.54 24.50
C ASP A 21 -31.02 -16.87 24.44
N GLU A 22 -31.88 -15.96 24.91
CA GLU A 22 -33.35 -16.14 24.88
C GLU A 22 -33.91 -16.24 23.45
N ASN A 23 -33.31 -15.50 22.52
CA ASN A 23 -33.72 -15.50 21.11
C ASN A 23 -33.02 -16.59 20.29
N GLU A 24 -32.19 -17.43 20.90
CA GLU A 24 -31.51 -18.51 20.21
C GLU A 24 -32.53 -19.56 19.76
N GLY A 25 -32.48 -19.93 18.47
CA GLY A 25 -33.47 -20.85 17.88
C GLY A 25 -34.80 -20.21 17.45
N GLN A 26 -35.07 -18.94 17.78
CA GLN A 26 -36.30 -18.25 17.35
C GLN A 26 -36.19 -17.66 15.93
N CYS A 27 -37.26 -17.84 15.15
CA CYS A 27 -37.44 -17.21 13.85
C CYS A 27 -37.47 -15.68 13.97
N ARG A 28 -37.03 -14.96 12.93
CA ARG A 28 -36.86 -13.49 12.99
C ARG A 28 -38.13 -12.71 13.42
N GLY A 29 -39.33 -13.24 13.12
CA GLY A 29 -40.61 -12.61 13.46
C GLY A 29 -41.03 -12.80 14.92
N ASP A 30 -40.58 -13.88 15.55
CA ASP A 30 -41.02 -14.29 16.90
C ASP A 30 -40.05 -13.84 18.00
N ARG A 31 -38.94 -13.21 17.62
CA ARG A 31 -37.92 -12.75 18.55
C ARG A 31 -38.45 -11.70 19.51
N THR A 32 -38.23 -11.93 20.80
CA THR A 32 -38.59 -10.97 21.84
C THR A 32 -37.78 -9.69 21.68
N LYS A 33 -38.48 -8.56 21.64
CA LYS A 33 -37.86 -7.22 21.58
C LYS A 33 -37.21 -6.89 22.91
N LEU A 34 -36.08 -6.18 22.87
CA LEU A 34 -35.31 -5.78 24.06
C LEU A 34 -36.16 -5.07 25.13
N THR A 35 -37.10 -4.21 24.70
CA THR A 35 -37.97 -3.47 25.62
C THR A 35 -38.94 -4.39 26.36
N ALA A 36 -39.53 -5.36 25.67
CA ALA A 36 -40.42 -6.36 26.26
C ALA A 36 -39.65 -7.27 27.22
N PHE A 37 -38.49 -7.77 26.79
CA PHE A 37 -37.63 -8.62 27.60
C PHE A 37 -37.20 -7.96 28.91
N ILE A 38 -36.77 -6.69 28.86
CA ILE A 38 -36.37 -5.94 30.08
C ILE A 38 -37.58 -5.72 30.99
N ALA A 39 -38.76 -5.41 30.43
CA ALA A 39 -39.96 -5.18 31.24
C ALA A 39 -40.38 -6.43 32.03
N GLU A 40 -40.31 -7.59 31.38
CA GLU A 40 -40.72 -8.88 31.95
C GLU A 40 -39.68 -9.45 32.93
N ASN A 41 -38.37 -9.31 32.62
CA ASN A 41 -37.29 -9.94 33.36
C ASN A 41 -36.47 -8.97 34.23
N LYS A 42 -37.00 -7.77 34.52
CA LYS A 42 -36.21 -6.71 35.20
C LYS A 42 -35.60 -7.14 36.52
N ALA A 43 -36.41 -7.79 37.37
CA ALA A 43 -36.00 -8.17 38.72
C ALA A 43 -34.91 -9.26 38.71
N THR A 44 -35.09 -10.28 37.85
CA THR A 44 -34.14 -11.39 37.70
C THR A 44 -32.82 -10.93 37.07
N LEU A 45 -32.88 -10.09 36.03
CA LEU A 45 -31.69 -9.52 35.40
C LEU A 45 -30.84 -8.70 36.38
N LEU A 46 -31.48 -7.88 37.23
CA LEU A 46 -30.77 -7.08 38.24
C LEU A 46 -30.10 -7.97 39.29
N GLN A 47 -30.83 -8.99 39.77
CA GLN A 47 -30.30 -9.92 40.76
C GLN A 47 -29.09 -10.69 40.21
N ASP A 48 -29.18 -11.19 38.97
CA ASP A 48 -28.10 -11.96 38.36
C ASP A 48 -26.89 -11.09 38.05
N TYR A 49 -27.09 -9.86 37.60
CA TYR A 49 -25.98 -8.93 37.39
C TYR A 49 -25.28 -8.50 38.68
N CYS A 50 -26.02 -8.41 39.80
CA CYS A 50 -25.42 -8.15 41.10
C CYS A 50 -24.53 -9.31 41.57
N LYS A 51 -24.84 -10.56 41.20
CA LYS A 51 -24.02 -11.74 41.53
C LYS A 51 -22.74 -11.83 40.69
N LEU A 52 -22.69 -11.19 39.52
CA LEU A 52 -21.51 -11.20 38.67
C LEU A 52 -20.33 -10.48 39.29
N THR A 53 -19.17 -11.13 39.21
CA THR A 53 -17.87 -10.56 39.57
C THR A 53 -17.45 -9.48 38.58
N PHE A 54 -16.44 -8.70 38.96
CA PHE A 54 -15.88 -7.66 38.09
C PHE A 54 -15.26 -8.24 36.80
N ALA A 55 -14.59 -9.39 36.90
CA ALA A 55 -13.97 -10.06 35.75
C ALA A 55 -15.02 -10.53 34.73
N GLU A 56 -16.13 -11.10 35.18
CA GLU A 56 -17.23 -11.51 34.30
C GLU A 56 -17.90 -10.31 33.62
N LYS A 57 -18.09 -9.21 34.36
CA LYS A 57 -18.58 -7.94 33.79
C LYS A 57 -17.65 -7.39 32.72
N GLN A 58 -16.33 -7.51 32.90
CA GLN A 58 -15.36 -7.14 31.86
C GLN A 58 -15.41 -8.07 30.66
N ALA A 59 -15.59 -9.38 30.85
CA ALA A 59 -15.69 -10.34 29.75
C ALA A 59 -16.84 -9.97 28.79
N TYR A 60 -18.00 -9.57 29.32
CA TYR A 60 -19.11 -9.07 28.49
C TYR A 60 -18.73 -7.81 27.68
N ASN A 61 -17.95 -6.90 28.26
CA ASN A 61 -17.47 -5.72 27.54
C ASN A 61 -16.51 -6.09 26.41
N VAL A 62 -15.60 -7.04 26.65
CA VAL A 62 -14.63 -7.52 25.64
C VAL A 62 -15.37 -8.16 24.46
N CYS A 63 -16.36 -9.01 24.71
CA CYS A 63 -17.18 -9.60 23.64
C CYS A 63 -17.89 -8.53 22.80
N VAL A 64 -18.49 -7.51 23.43
CA VAL A 64 -19.15 -6.42 22.69
C VAL A 64 -18.16 -5.58 21.89
N LEU A 65 -16.94 -5.36 22.39
CA LEU A 65 -15.89 -4.66 21.65
C LEU A 65 -15.43 -5.48 20.44
N LYS A 66 -15.29 -6.80 20.60
CA LYS A 66 -14.95 -7.72 19.51
C LYS A 66 -16.03 -7.72 18.42
N ASP A 67 -17.30 -7.85 18.80
CA ASP A 67 -18.43 -7.78 17.87
C ASP A 67 -18.50 -6.43 17.12
N ARG A 68 -18.12 -5.32 17.77
CA ARG A 68 -18.04 -4.00 17.14
C ARG A 68 -16.90 -3.93 16.13
N GLN A 69 -15.74 -4.48 16.46
CA GLN A 69 -14.61 -4.54 15.55
C GLN A 69 -14.94 -5.39 14.32
N GLU A 70 -15.53 -6.58 14.52
CA GLU A 70 -15.93 -7.47 13.42
C GLU A 70 -16.98 -6.81 12.50
N LYS A 71 -17.95 -6.08 13.06
CA LYS A 71 -18.95 -5.31 12.28
C LYS A 71 -18.34 -4.11 11.55
N ASN A 72 -17.35 -3.45 12.14
CA ASN A 72 -16.64 -2.37 11.46
C ASN A 72 -15.80 -2.90 10.29
N CYS A 73 -15.27 -4.12 10.38
CA CYS A 73 -14.56 -4.77 9.29
C CYS A 73 -15.49 -5.23 8.14
N THR A 74 -16.77 -5.50 8.40
CA THR A 74 -17.73 -6.00 7.40
C THR A 74 -18.70 -4.94 6.86
N ALA A 75 -18.84 -3.79 7.52
CA ALA A 75 -19.53 -2.66 6.94
C ALA A 75 -18.73 -2.18 5.73
N HIS A 76 -19.30 -2.30 4.52
CA HIS A 76 -18.85 -1.55 3.35
C HIS A 76 -18.71 -0.09 3.77
N SER A 77 -17.49 0.33 4.05
CA SER A 77 -17.22 1.70 4.41
C SER A 77 -17.47 2.48 3.13
N ASN A 78 -18.49 3.34 3.14
CA ASN A 78 -18.79 4.22 2.02
C ASN A 78 -17.46 4.86 1.54
N PRO A 79 -17.10 4.79 0.25
CA PRO A 79 -15.83 5.32 -0.24
C PRO A 79 -15.57 6.78 0.20
N LYS A 80 -16.64 7.57 0.37
CA LYS A 80 -16.55 8.94 0.90
C LYS A 80 -16.17 8.99 2.39
N ALA A 81 -16.67 8.07 3.20
CA ALA A 81 -16.31 7.95 4.61
C ALA A 81 -14.85 7.47 4.76
N VAL A 82 -14.43 6.49 3.96
CA VAL A 82 -13.02 6.05 3.91
C VAL A 82 -12.11 7.21 3.52
N LYS A 83 -12.42 7.95 2.45
CA LYS A 83 -11.67 9.14 2.04
C LYS A 83 -11.59 10.17 3.17
N HIS A 84 -12.70 10.42 3.88
CA HIS A 84 -12.72 11.36 4.99
C HIS A 84 -11.84 10.89 6.17
N ASP A 85 -11.91 9.61 6.52
CA ASP A 85 -11.12 9.04 7.62
C ASP A 85 -9.62 9.00 7.29
N VAL A 86 -9.27 8.63 6.06
CA VAL A 86 -7.89 8.70 5.55
C VAL A 86 -7.39 10.14 5.60
N ASN A 87 -8.14 11.10 5.06
CA ASN A 87 -7.75 12.51 5.09
C ASN A 87 -7.62 13.02 6.53
N ALA A 88 -8.52 12.64 7.45
CA ALA A 88 -8.44 13.05 8.85
C ALA A 88 -7.19 12.46 9.55
N ALA A 89 -6.85 11.20 9.28
CA ALA A 89 -5.64 10.57 9.80
C ALA A 89 -4.37 11.25 9.26
N PHE A 90 -4.36 11.61 7.97
CA PHE A 90 -3.26 12.36 7.36
C PHE A 90 -3.18 13.79 7.87
N THR A 91 -4.30 14.50 8.02
CA THR A 91 -4.31 15.84 8.64
C THR A 91 -3.77 15.78 10.07
N PHE A 92 -4.03 14.70 10.80
CA PHE A 92 -3.41 14.50 12.11
C PHE A 92 -1.90 14.28 12.01
N MET A 93 -1.41 13.48 11.05
CA MET A 93 0.02 13.34 10.77
C MET A 93 0.67 14.66 10.27
N ASP A 94 -0.08 15.50 9.57
CA ASP A 94 0.37 16.81 9.07
C ASP A 94 0.33 17.90 10.15
N CYS A 95 -0.30 17.62 11.29
CA CYS A 95 -0.41 18.57 12.37
C CYS A 95 0.25 18.01 13.62
N GLU A 96 1.51 18.40 13.87
CA GLU A 96 2.00 18.52 15.24
C GLU A 96 1.90 19.97 15.68
N VAL A 97 1.17 20.21 16.79
CA VAL A 97 1.11 21.52 17.43
C VAL A 97 2.38 21.66 18.27
N CYS A 98 3.47 22.08 17.63
CA CYS A 98 4.69 22.45 18.35
C CYS A 98 4.48 23.83 19.00
N ARG A 99 4.37 23.87 20.34
CA ARG A 99 4.45 25.14 21.08
C ARG A 99 5.90 25.59 21.10
N ASN A 100 6.23 26.61 20.32
CA ASN A 100 7.52 27.25 20.39
C ASN A 100 7.58 28.06 21.70
N THR A 101 8.30 27.54 22.71
CA THR A 101 8.31 28.09 24.08
C THR A 101 8.97 29.46 24.16
N THR A 102 9.73 29.84 23.13
CA THR A 102 10.49 31.10 23.07
C THR A 102 9.67 32.25 22.49
N THR A 103 8.71 31.97 21.61
CA THR A 103 7.98 33.00 20.85
C THR A 103 6.47 33.03 21.11
N ASN A 104 5.92 32.07 21.88
CA ASN A 104 4.47 31.90 22.05
C ASN A 104 3.69 31.79 20.72
N THR A 105 4.37 31.54 19.60
CA THR A 105 3.75 31.28 18.30
C THR A 105 3.48 29.79 18.16
N THR A 106 2.28 29.47 17.66
CA THR A 106 1.88 28.10 17.35
C THR A 106 2.17 27.88 15.88
N GLU A 107 3.27 27.19 15.59
CA GLU A 107 3.61 26.81 14.22
C GLU A 107 3.18 25.36 14.01
N ILE A 108 2.29 25.15 13.03
CA ILE A 108 1.81 23.82 12.66
C ILE A 108 2.83 23.27 11.67
N TYR A 109 3.65 22.32 12.11
CA TYR A 109 4.56 21.59 11.24
C TYR A 109 4.03 20.16 11.02
N PRO A 110 4.19 19.60 9.81
CA PRO A 110 4.00 18.16 9.60
C PRO A 110 4.89 17.37 10.56
N GLN A 111 4.37 16.29 11.17
CA GLN A 111 5.11 15.46 12.12
C GLN A 111 6.46 14.98 11.55
N TRP A 112 6.51 14.77 10.23
CA TRP A 112 7.74 14.41 9.53
C TRP A 112 8.82 15.50 9.55
N MET A 113 8.44 16.79 9.49
CA MET A 113 9.39 17.91 9.61
C MET A 113 9.92 18.02 11.03
N ALA A 114 9.07 17.79 12.03
CA ALA A 114 9.49 17.74 13.43
C ALA A 114 10.44 16.55 13.69
N LEU A 115 10.15 15.37 13.14
CA LEU A 115 11.02 14.21 13.21
C LEU A 115 12.37 14.49 12.55
N HIS A 116 12.39 15.06 11.34
CA HIS A 116 13.61 15.48 10.66
C HIS A 116 14.41 16.47 11.51
N ALA A 117 13.76 17.49 12.07
CA ALA A 117 14.42 18.49 12.91
C ALA A 117 15.05 17.88 14.19
N CYS A 118 14.38 16.92 14.83
CA CYS A 118 14.84 16.31 16.07
C CYS A 118 15.90 15.21 15.86
N THR A 119 15.88 14.52 14.72
CA THR A 119 16.70 13.32 14.48
C THR A 119 17.74 13.49 13.38
N GLY A 120 17.59 14.50 12.53
CA GLY A 120 18.39 14.68 11.32
C GLY A 120 18.08 13.66 10.21
N LEU A 121 17.03 12.83 10.37
CA LEU A 121 16.67 11.82 9.38
C LEU A 121 16.17 12.48 8.09
N GLU A 122 16.77 12.12 6.97
CA GLU A 122 16.34 12.53 5.63
C GLU A 122 15.56 11.38 5.00
N GLY A 123 14.41 11.67 4.44
CA GLY A 123 13.56 10.68 3.81
C GLY A 123 12.30 11.26 3.19
N PHE A 124 11.51 10.38 2.61
CA PHE A 124 10.23 10.71 2.03
C PHE A 124 9.19 9.63 2.35
N TYR A 125 7.93 10.03 2.33
CA TYR A 125 6.78 9.16 2.57
C TYR A 125 5.79 9.32 1.42
N VAL A 126 5.39 8.21 0.82
CA VAL A 126 4.40 8.17 -0.25
C VAL A 126 3.33 7.15 0.12
N ALA A 127 2.08 7.57 0.17
CA ALA A 127 0.92 6.70 0.28
C ALA A 127 -0.04 6.96 -0.88
N VAL A 128 -0.48 5.89 -1.54
CA VAL A 128 -1.34 5.92 -2.72
C VAL A 128 -2.52 4.98 -2.53
N CYS A 129 -3.58 5.14 -3.33
CA CYS A 129 -4.68 4.19 -3.35
C CYS A 129 -4.24 2.83 -3.91
N GLY A 130 -4.73 1.75 -3.29
CA GLY A 130 -4.45 0.38 -3.73
C GLY A 130 -5.51 -0.19 -4.68
N GLY A 131 -6.66 0.47 -4.81
CA GLY A 131 -7.77 0.01 -5.62
C GLY A 131 -8.47 1.14 -6.37
N ILE A 132 -9.17 0.79 -7.44
CA ILE A 132 -9.92 1.74 -8.30
C ILE A 132 -11.09 2.38 -7.54
N GLU A 133 -11.60 1.71 -6.51
CA GLU A 133 -12.74 2.18 -5.71
C GLU A 133 -12.36 3.24 -4.69
N ASP A 134 -11.07 3.35 -4.34
CA ASP A 134 -10.57 4.33 -3.38
C ASP A 134 -10.33 5.67 -4.08
N LEU A 135 -10.99 6.72 -3.58
CA LEU A 135 -10.92 8.08 -4.15
C LEU A 135 -9.98 9.00 -3.35
N ALA A 136 -9.11 8.43 -2.51
CA ALA A 136 -8.16 9.21 -1.73
C ALA A 136 -7.03 9.70 -2.66
N GLU A 137 -6.64 10.96 -2.51
CA GLU A 137 -5.52 11.49 -3.29
C GLU A 137 -4.20 10.99 -2.68
N PRO A 138 -3.17 10.73 -3.50
CA PRO A 138 -1.84 10.41 -3.04
C PRO A 138 -1.33 11.42 -2.01
N LYS A 139 -0.77 10.90 -0.91
CA LYS A 139 -0.14 11.68 0.15
C LYS A 139 1.35 11.53 0.04
N ILE A 140 2.03 12.64 -0.21
CA ILE A 140 3.42 12.66 -0.59
C ILE A 140 4.15 13.70 0.25
N PHE A 141 5.20 13.28 0.94
CA PHE A 141 6.05 14.14 1.76
C PHE A 141 7.50 13.88 1.46
N PHE A 142 8.29 14.95 1.36
CA PHE A 142 9.73 14.87 1.17
C PHE A 142 10.43 15.82 2.13
N THR A 143 11.53 15.35 2.72
CA THR A 143 12.58 16.24 3.25
C THR A 143 13.36 16.87 2.09
N GLU A 144 14.00 18.02 2.31
CA GLU A 144 14.65 18.78 1.23
C GLU A 144 15.68 17.95 0.46
N LYS A 145 16.55 17.20 1.16
CA LYS A 145 17.57 16.38 0.48
C LYS A 145 16.96 15.20 -0.26
N SER A 146 15.93 14.59 0.31
CA SER A 146 15.23 13.48 -0.33
C SER A 146 14.50 13.91 -1.60
N GLN A 147 13.94 15.13 -1.61
CA GLN A 147 13.29 15.69 -2.80
C GLN A 147 14.31 15.93 -3.91
N LYS A 148 15.46 16.53 -3.58
CA LYS A 148 16.58 16.71 -4.51
C LYS A 148 17.08 15.38 -5.04
N PHE A 149 17.21 14.36 -4.19
CA PHE A 149 17.58 13.02 -4.66
C PHE A 149 16.59 12.47 -5.70
N VAL A 150 15.28 12.57 -5.45
CA VAL A 150 14.27 12.08 -6.41
C VAL A 150 14.31 12.88 -7.71
N TRP A 151 14.47 14.20 -7.63
CA TRP A 151 14.55 15.04 -8.81
C TRP A 151 15.87 14.85 -9.59
N ASP A 152 17.00 15.06 -8.94
CA ASP A 152 18.33 15.17 -9.57
C ASP A 152 18.94 13.80 -9.89
N VAL A 153 18.69 12.78 -9.05
CA VAL A 153 19.28 11.44 -9.22
C VAL A 153 18.34 10.49 -9.95
N LEU A 154 17.06 10.46 -9.56
CA LEU A 154 16.10 9.59 -10.24
C LEU A 154 15.55 10.21 -11.53
N GLY A 155 15.71 11.53 -11.73
CA GLY A 155 15.18 12.23 -12.90
C GLY A 155 13.64 12.23 -12.94
N ILE A 156 13.00 12.10 -11.78
CA ILE A 156 11.55 11.99 -11.66
C ILE A 156 11.06 13.15 -10.80
N GLU A 157 10.04 13.84 -11.27
CA GLU A 157 9.35 14.82 -10.42
C GLU A 157 8.68 14.09 -9.23
N PRO A 158 8.86 14.57 -7.99
CA PRO A 158 8.33 13.93 -6.79
C PRO A 158 6.83 13.60 -6.83
N GLN A 159 6.02 14.44 -7.46
CA GLN A 159 4.58 14.17 -7.66
C GLN A 159 4.35 13.02 -8.64
N HIS A 160 5.12 12.98 -9.72
CA HIS A 160 5.09 11.90 -10.71
C HIS A 160 5.52 10.56 -10.10
N LEU A 161 6.40 10.55 -9.09
CA LEU A 161 6.73 9.34 -8.35
C LEU A 161 5.48 8.73 -7.68
N GLY A 162 4.67 9.56 -7.02
CA GLY A 162 3.42 9.13 -6.39
C GLY A 162 2.41 8.61 -7.41
N LEU A 163 2.21 9.31 -8.53
CA LEU A 163 1.32 8.87 -9.60
C LEU A 163 1.78 7.55 -10.24
N LYS A 164 3.09 7.36 -10.45
CA LYS A 164 3.63 6.10 -10.96
C LYS A 164 3.40 4.94 -9.99
N LEU A 165 3.59 5.18 -8.69
CA LEU A 165 3.31 4.18 -7.67
C LEU A 165 1.83 3.84 -7.63
N GLU A 166 0.94 4.84 -7.66
CA GLU A 166 -0.51 4.64 -7.69
C GLU A 166 -0.94 3.84 -8.93
N ALA A 167 -0.47 4.21 -10.11
CA ALA A 167 -0.74 3.48 -11.34
C ALA A 167 -0.27 2.03 -11.26
N PHE A 168 0.91 1.78 -10.68
CA PHE A 168 1.43 0.42 -10.48
C PHE A 168 0.53 -0.40 -9.54
N MET A 169 0.11 0.17 -8.41
CA MET A 169 -0.76 -0.51 -7.44
C MET A 169 -2.15 -0.79 -8.01
N ILE A 170 -2.76 0.19 -8.67
CA ILE A 170 -4.11 0.05 -9.26
C ILE A 170 -4.12 -0.97 -10.40
N SER A 171 -3.07 -0.99 -11.21
CA SER A 171 -3.00 -1.87 -12.38
C SER A 171 -2.76 -3.34 -12.01
N LYS A 172 -2.52 -3.65 -10.72
CA LYS A 172 -2.14 -4.99 -10.23
C LYS A 172 -1.04 -5.63 -11.07
N LEU A 173 -0.10 -4.80 -11.52
CA LEU A 173 0.98 -5.27 -12.40
C LEU A 173 1.84 -6.30 -11.68
N ASP A 174 1.84 -6.35 -10.35
CA ASP A 174 2.48 -7.36 -9.51
C ASP A 174 2.02 -8.81 -9.78
N GLU A 175 0.81 -9.03 -10.33
CA GLU A 175 0.36 -10.37 -10.76
C GLU A 175 1.06 -10.84 -12.06
N HIS A 176 1.67 -9.93 -12.83
CA HIS A 176 2.28 -10.20 -14.13
C HIS A 176 3.72 -9.71 -14.29
N VAL A 177 4.18 -8.81 -13.41
CA VAL A 177 5.53 -8.30 -13.36
C VAL A 177 6.28 -9.22 -12.41
N THR A 178 7.02 -10.15 -13.00
CA THR A 178 8.22 -10.65 -12.34
C THR A 178 9.13 -9.44 -12.14
N LEU A 179 9.04 -8.82 -10.96
CA LEU A 179 9.97 -7.81 -10.47
C LEU A 179 11.34 -8.23 -10.93
N ASN A 180 11.97 -7.42 -11.77
CA ASN A 180 13.29 -7.62 -12.36
C ASN A 180 14.20 -8.41 -11.40
N ARG A 181 14.16 -9.75 -11.48
CA ARG A 181 15.36 -10.53 -11.27
C ARG A 181 16.24 -9.99 -12.35
N GLN A 182 17.28 -9.25 -11.97
CA GLN A 182 18.44 -8.96 -12.80
C GLN A 182 18.55 -10.13 -13.77
N GLN A 183 18.21 -9.89 -15.05
CA GLN A 183 18.26 -10.98 -16.00
C GLN A 183 19.66 -11.56 -15.86
N PRO A 184 19.79 -12.87 -15.56
CA PRO A 184 21.11 -13.44 -15.36
C PRO A 184 21.96 -13.03 -16.55
N LEU A 185 23.17 -12.50 -16.33
CA LEU A 185 24.01 -11.88 -17.36
C LEU A 185 24.04 -12.69 -18.68
N ASN A 186 24.00 -14.01 -18.56
CA ASN A 186 23.91 -14.96 -19.68
C ASN A 186 22.70 -14.74 -20.60
N LYS A 187 21.54 -14.36 -20.07
CA LYS A 187 20.33 -14.06 -20.84
C LYS A 187 20.49 -12.78 -21.64
N LEU A 188 21.01 -11.71 -21.03
CA LEU A 188 21.32 -10.47 -21.73
C LEU A 188 22.35 -10.70 -22.85
N ILE A 189 23.40 -11.50 -22.57
CA ILE A 189 24.39 -11.90 -23.58
C ILE A 189 23.72 -12.68 -24.72
N SER A 190 22.77 -13.57 -24.42
CA SER A 190 22.03 -14.32 -25.44
C SER A 190 21.18 -13.41 -26.31
N GLU A 191 20.41 -12.50 -25.70
CA GLU A 191 19.56 -11.54 -26.40
C GLU A 191 20.40 -10.61 -27.30
N CYS A 192 21.57 -10.15 -26.82
CA CYS A 192 22.51 -9.39 -27.65
C CYS A 192 23.03 -10.21 -28.85
N ARG A 193 23.36 -11.48 -28.65
CA ARG A 193 23.84 -12.35 -29.74
C ARG A 193 22.77 -12.59 -30.80
N GLU A 194 21.52 -12.76 -30.39
CA GLU A 194 20.37 -12.90 -31.29
C GLU A 194 20.18 -11.62 -32.11
N LEU A 195 20.15 -10.45 -31.47
CA LEU A 195 20.03 -9.17 -32.17
C LEU A 195 21.15 -8.91 -33.19
N ILE A 196 22.39 -9.27 -32.85
CA ILE A 196 23.53 -9.12 -33.77
C ILE A 196 23.38 -10.10 -34.96
N GLN A 197 22.95 -11.33 -34.69
CA GLN A 197 22.71 -12.35 -35.72
C GLN A 197 21.60 -11.92 -36.68
N ASP A 198 20.47 -11.43 -36.16
CA ASP A 198 19.32 -10.98 -36.95
C ASP A 198 19.70 -9.80 -37.86
N ASN A 199 20.48 -8.85 -37.34
CA ASN A 199 20.94 -7.71 -38.13
C ASN A 199 21.95 -8.13 -39.22
N LEU A 200 22.84 -9.09 -38.92
CA LEU A 200 23.72 -9.64 -39.95
C LEU A 200 22.91 -10.31 -41.06
N GLU A 201 21.94 -11.15 -40.70
CA GLU A 201 21.07 -11.81 -41.67
C GLU A 201 20.30 -10.80 -42.53
N PHE A 202 19.79 -9.73 -41.92
CA PHE A 202 19.13 -8.64 -42.62
C PHE A 202 20.04 -7.97 -43.66
N ILE A 203 21.27 -7.59 -43.28
CA ILE A 203 22.23 -6.95 -44.20
C ILE A 203 22.64 -7.89 -45.34
N LEU A 204 22.81 -9.18 -45.05
CA LEU A 204 23.16 -10.18 -46.07
C LEU A 204 22.01 -10.43 -47.04
N MET A 205 20.77 -10.43 -46.56
CA MET A 205 19.57 -10.49 -47.41
C MET A 205 19.49 -9.28 -48.34
N GLU A 206 19.72 -8.06 -47.83
CA GLU A 206 19.73 -6.84 -48.64
C GLU A 206 20.78 -6.88 -49.77
N LYS A 207 21.92 -7.53 -49.51
CA LYS A 207 23.00 -7.72 -50.50
C LYS A 207 22.80 -8.93 -51.42
N ASN A 208 21.64 -9.59 -51.42
CA ASN A 208 21.35 -10.82 -52.19
C ASN A 208 22.35 -11.97 -51.94
N MET A 209 22.99 -12.02 -50.77
CA MET A 209 23.88 -13.12 -50.42
C MET A 209 23.07 -14.28 -49.84
N SER A 210 22.97 -15.37 -50.60
CA SER A 210 22.28 -16.60 -50.17
C SER A 210 23.21 -17.47 -49.33
N GLY A 211 23.01 -17.47 -48.01
CA GLY A 211 23.73 -18.35 -47.09
C GLY A 211 23.37 -18.09 -45.63
N LYS A 212 23.18 -19.16 -44.85
CA LYS A 212 22.97 -19.06 -43.40
C LYS A 212 24.31 -18.79 -42.71
N VAL A 213 24.72 -17.52 -42.69
CA VAL A 213 25.96 -17.09 -42.05
C VAL A 213 25.72 -16.93 -40.55
N LYS A 214 26.48 -17.65 -39.73
CA LYS A 214 26.43 -17.53 -38.27
C LYS A 214 27.55 -16.61 -37.78
N MET A 215 27.24 -15.69 -36.88
CA MET A 215 28.23 -14.82 -36.25
C MET A 215 29.36 -15.64 -35.60
N ASN A 216 30.60 -15.25 -35.90
CA ASN A 216 31.80 -15.82 -35.31
C ASN A 216 32.58 -14.72 -34.59
N TYR A 217 32.62 -14.77 -33.26
CA TYR A 217 33.32 -13.77 -32.45
C TYR A 217 34.82 -14.08 -32.28
N THR A 218 35.24 -15.33 -32.48
CA THR A 218 36.64 -15.77 -32.30
C THR A 218 37.51 -15.44 -33.51
N ASN A 219 36.96 -15.58 -34.72
CA ASN A 219 37.64 -15.26 -35.96
C ASN A 219 36.84 -14.23 -36.76
N TYR A 220 36.43 -13.17 -36.07
CA TYR A 220 35.50 -12.16 -36.58
C TYR A 220 35.98 -11.50 -37.86
N GLU A 221 37.24 -11.05 -37.88
CA GLU A 221 37.85 -10.34 -39.00
C GLU A 221 37.76 -11.17 -40.30
N HIS A 222 38.28 -12.40 -40.25
CA HIS A 222 38.34 -13.26 -41.43
C HIS A 222 36.97 -13.85 -41.81
N ALA A 223 36.13 -14.18 -40.82
CA ALA A 223 34.87 -14.89 -41.07
C ALA A 223 33.72 -13.96 -41.44
N ILE A 224 33.73 -12.70 -40.98
CA ILE A 224 32.63 -11.75 -41.17
C ILE A 224 33.09 -10.54 -42.00
N VAL A 225 34.14 -9.84 -41.59
CA VAL A 225 34.57 -8.60 -42.24
C VAL A 225 35.11 -8.89 -43.64
N GLU A 226 36.13 -9.74 -43.77
CA GLU A 226 36.76 -10.04 -45.07
C GLU A 226 35.82 -10.77 -46.04
N ARG A 227 35.00 -11.70 -45.53
CA ARG A 227 34.13 -12.54 -46.38
C ARG A 227 32.85 -11.85 -46.80
N HIS A 228 32.27 -11.02 -45.95
CA HIS A 228 30.94 -10.45 -46.17
C HIS A 228 30.93 -8.92 -46.24
N GLY A 229 32.05 -8.26 -45.94
CA GLY A 229 32.15 -6.80 -45.96
C GLY A 229 31.18 -6.15 -44.98
N VAL A 230 30.99 -6.76 -43.80
CA VAL A 230 30.12 -6.27 -42.73
C VAL A 230 30.95 -6.06 -41.48
N GLU A 231 30.91 -4.85 -40.93
CA GLU A 231 31.69 -4.45 -39.76
C GLU A 231 30.79 -4.03 -38.58
N LEU A 232 31.13 -4.48 -37.37
CA LEU A 232 30.52 -4.06 -36.12
C LEU A 232 31.19 -2.76 -35.66
N THR A 233 30.53 -1.64 -35.90
CA THR A 233 31.06 -0.35 -35.43
C THR A 233 31.01 -0.26 -33.89
N LYS A 234 32.06 0.33 -33.29
CA LYS A 234 32.19 0.57 -31.83
C LYS A 234 32.34 -0.70 -30.98
N TRP A 235 32.84 -1.79 -31.56
CA TRP A 235 33.17 -3.03 -30.83
C TRP A 235 34.60 -3.53 -31.15
N PRO A 236 35.37 -4.05 -30.18
CA PRO A 236 35.13 -3.93 -28.74
C PRO A 236 35.27 -2.47 -28.29
N LEU A 237 34.60 -2.10 -27.20
CA LEU A 237 34.76 -0.77 -26.62
C LEU A 237 36.25 -0.54 -26.29
N PRO A 238 36.85 0.60 -26.69
CA PRO A 238 38.24 0.89 -26.36
C PRO A 238 38.37 1.02 -24.84
N GLY A 239 39.00 0.02 -24.20
CA GLY A 239 39.23 0.00 -22.74
C GLY A 239 39.08 -1.36 -22.06
N GLY A 240 39.51 -2.45 -22.71
CA GLY A 240 39.73 -3.75 -22.07
C GLY A 240 41.20 -3.94 -21.73
#